data_AF-A0A133MHV1-F1
#
_entry.id   AF-A0A133MHV1-F1
#
_cell.length_a   1.000
_cell.length_b   1.000
_cell.length_c   1.000
_cell.angle_alpha   90.00
_cell.angle_beta   90.00
_cell.angle_gamma   90.00
#
_symmetry.space_group_name_H-M   'P 1'
#
loop_
_entity.id
_entity.type
_entity.pdbx_description
1 polymer ?
#
loop_
_entity_poly.entity_id
_entity_poly.type
_entity_poly.pdbx_seq_one_letter_code
_entity_poly.pdbx_strand_id
1 'polypeptide(L)' 'MMKDKEEIIKLRDMYLDLAELCDELINISDRAEKGEDVEKELNEVIGSIVLKTMFIQQMS' A
#
# COMPACT_ATOMS: atom_id res chain seq x y z
N MET A 1 -13.22 -15.65 17.00
CA MET A 1 -12.00 -16.46 17.21
C MET A 1 -10.86 -15.47 17.35
N MET A 2 -10.06 -15.52 18.41
CA MET A 2 -8.88 -14.66 18.52
C MET A 2 -7.86 -15.20 17.52
N LYS A 3 -7.40 -14.35 16.58
CA LYS A 3 -6.36 -14.72 15.61
C LYS A 3 -5.11 -15.18 16.36
N ASP A 4 -4.39 -16.15 15.79
CA ASP A 4 -3.13 -16.56 16.39
C ASP A 4 -2.12 -15.39 16.32
N LYS A 5 -1.09 -15.43 17.16
CA LYS A 5 -0.10 -14.35 17.25
C LYS A 5 0.58 -14.07 15.90
N GLU A 6 0.77 -15.10 15.08
CA GLU A 6 1.44 -14.99 13.79
C GLU A 6 0.56 -14.30 12.75
N GLU A 7 -0.74 -14.59 12.74
CA GLU A 7 -1.74 -13.92 11.92
C GLU A 7 -1.83 -12.42 12.25
N ILE A 8 -1.76 -12.06 13.53
CA ILE A 8 -1.74 -10.65 13.96
C ILE A 8 -0.46 -9.96 13.48
N ILE A 9 0.69 -10.62 13.57
CA ILE A 9 1.96 -10.08 13.07
C ILE A 9 1.91 -9.88 11.56
N LYS A 10 1.44 -10.87 10.80
CA LYS A 10 1.27 -10.75 9.34
C LYS A 10 0.34 -9.61 8.96
N LEU A 11 -0.79 -9.46 9.67
CA LEU A 11 -1.73 -8.38 9.43
C LEU A 11 -1.09 -7.00 9.69
N ARG A 12 -0.34 -6.86 10.79
CA ARG A 12 0.42 -5.64 11.09
C ARG A 12 1.42 -5.33 9.98
N ASP A 13 2.19 -6.31 9.55
CA ASP A 13 3.23 -6.12 8.53
C ASP A 13 2.60 -5.69 7.20
N MET A 14 1.45 -6.26 6.80
CA MET A 14 0.72 -5.78 5.61
C MET A 14 0.22 -4.34 5.72
N TYR A 15 -0.21 -3.89 6.91
CA TYR A 15 -0.59 -2.50 7.12
C TYR A 15 0.61 -1.55 7.11
N LEU A 16 1.78 -1.99 7.58
CA LEU A 16 3.02 -1.22 7.47
C LEU A 16 3.43 -1.06 6.00
N ASP A 17 3.42 -2.15 5.22
CA ASP A 17 3.67 -2.08 3.78
C ASP A 17 2.68 -1.14 3.07
N LEU A 18 1.41 -1.14 3.49
CA LEU A 18 0.41 -0.24 2.92
C LEU A 18 0.71 1.23 3.25
N ALA A 19 1.22 1.51 4.45
CA ALA A 19 1.65 2.85 4.83
C ALA A 19 2.82 3.32 3.96
N GLU A 20 3.80 2.45 3.69
CA GLU A 20 4.92 2.77 2.80
C GLU A 20 4.46 3.11 1.38
N LEU A 21 3.48 2.38 0.84
CA LEU A 21 2.89 2.69 -0.48
C LEU A 21 2.13 4.03 -0.47
N CYS A 22 1.50 4.40 0.64
CA CYS A 22 0.87 5.72 0.78
C CYS A 22 1.92 6.84 0.76
N ASP A 23 3.06 6.65 1.43
CA ASP A 23 4.17 7.61 1.39
C ASP A 23 4.75 7.73 -0.04
N GLU A 24 4.82 6.63 -0.78
CA GLU A 24 5.21 6.63 -2.19
C GLU A 24 4.22 7.42 -3.06
N LEU A 25 2.91 7.24 -2.86
CA LEU A 25 1.88 8.04 -3.54
C LEU A 25 2.03 9.54 -3.26
N ILE A 26 2.32 9.92 -2.02
CA ILE A 26 2.55 11.33 -1.66
C ILE A 26 3.75 11.88 -2.45
N ASN A 27 4.86 11.15 -2.49
CA ASN A 27 6.04 11.55 -3.25
C ASN A 27 5.77 11.66 -4.76
N ILE A 28 4.99 10.73 -5.32
CA ILE A 28 4.55 10.77 -6.73
C ILE A 28 3.69 12.01 -6.98
N SER A 29 2.75 12.33 -6.08
CA SER A 29 1.92 13.53 -6.17
C SER A 29 2.77 14.80 -6.20
N ASP A 30 3.75 14.91 -5.29
CA ASP A 30 4.65 16.06 -5.21
C ASP A 30 5.50 16.24 -6.49
N ARG A 31 5.83 15.15 -7.19
CA ARG A 31 6.55 15.16 -8.47
C ARG A 31 5.64 15.53 -9.63
N ALA A 32 4.41 15.02 -9.64
CA ALA A 32 3.39 15.40 -10.61
C ALA A 32 3.10 16.91 -10.57
N GLU A 33 3.00 17.49 -9.37
CA GLU A 33 2.79 18.94 -9.18
C GLU A 33 3.96 19.78 -9.73
N LYS A 34 5.16 19.21 -9.80
CA LYS A 34 6.35 19.84 -10.41
C LYS A 34 6.41 19.65 -11.93
N GLY A 35 5.43 18.96 -12.52
CA GLY A 35 5.32 18.72 -13.96
C GLY A 35 6.10 17.51 -14.45
N GLU A 36 6.54 16.60 -13.57
CA GLU A 36 7.13 15.33 -13.98
C GLU A 36 6.05 14.39 -14.53
N ASP A 37 6.39 13.63 -15.59
CA ASP A 37 5.54 12.53 -16.08
C ASP A 37 5.72 11.32 -15.16
N VAL A 38 4.68 11.05 -14.36
CA VAL A 38 4.68 9.99 -13.34
C VAL A 38 3.55 8.98 -13.55
N GLU A 39 2.87 9.00 -14.69
CA GLU A 39 1.65 8.18 -14.91
C GLU A 39 1.92 6.68 -14.71
N LYS A 40 3.06 6.21 -15.21
CA LYS A 40 3.45 4.80 -15.07
C LYS A 40 3.67 4.41 -13.61
N GLU A 41 4.45 5.21 -12.88
CA GLU A 41 4.80 4.95 -11.47
C GLU A 41 3.53 5.00 -10.60
N LEU A 42 2.66 5.99 -10.84
CA LEU A 42 1.37 6.10 -10.17
C LEU A 42 0.52 4.84 -10.35
N ASN A 43 0.42 4.32 -11.57
CA ASN A 43 -0.34 3.11 -11.85
C ASN A 43 0.23 1.86 -11.16
N GLU A 44 1.55 1.74 -11.08
CA GLU A 44 2.23 0.63 -10.38
C GLU A 44 1.95 0.66 -8.87
N VAL A 45 2.03 1.84 -8.24
CA VAL A 45 1.77 2.00 -6.79
C VAL A 45 0.29 1.79 -6.46
N ILE A 46 -0.63 2.37 -7.26
CA ILE A 46 -2.08 2.14 -7.08
C ILE A 46 -2.41 0.65 -7.22
N GLY A 47 -1.85 -0.04 -8.22
CA GLY A 47 -2.05 -1.47 -8.40
C GLY A 47 -1.61 -2.28 -7.17
N SER A 48 -0.46 -1.91 -6.59
CA SER A 48 0.07 -2.55 -5.38
C SER A 48 -0.82 -2.31 -4.15
N ILE A 49 -1.36 -1.11 -4.00
CA ILE A 49 -2.31 -0.77 -2.93
C ILE A 49 -3.58 -1.61 -3.05
N VAL A 50 -4.15 -1.73 -4.26
CA VAL A 50 -5.35 -2.55 -4.51
C VAL A 50 -5.09 -4.01 -4.14
N LEU A 51 -3.96 -4.58 -4.57
CA LEU A 51 -3.63 -5.97 -4.24
C LEU A 51 -3.45 -6.19 -2.73
N LYS A 52 -2.71 -5.31 -2.05
CA LYS A 52 -2.48 -5.44 -0.60
C LYS A 52 -3.77 -5.27 0.21
N THR A 53 -4.63 -4.32 -0.17
CA THR A 53 -5.92 -4.12 0.51
C THR A 53 -6.85 -5.32 0.32
N MET A 54 -6.85 -5.97 -0.84
CA MET A 54 -7.56 -7.25 -1.04
C MET A 54 -7.03 -8.36 -0.12
N PHE A 55 -5.72 -8.51 0.03
CA PHE A 55 -5.14 -9.50 0.95
C PHE A 55 -5.50 -9.22 2.41
N ILE A 56 -5.44 -7.94 2.82
CA ILE A 56 -5.85 -7.52 4.16
C ILE A 56 -7.33 -7.90 4.41
N GLN A 57 -8.23 -7.66 3.46
CA GLN A 57 -9.65 -8.02 3.59
C GLN A 57 -9.89 -9.53 3.73
N GLN A 58 -9.09 -10.36 3.06
CA GLN A 58 -9.18 -11.81 3.19
C GLN A 58 -8.70 -12.30 4.55
N MET A 59 -7.76 -11.56 5.15
CA MET A 59 -7.21 -11.87 6.45
C MET A 59 -7.98 -11.25 7.60
N SER A 60 -8.76 -10.18 7.40
CA SER A 60 -9.50 -9.41 8.41
C SER A 60 -10.77 -10.11 8.86
#